data_AF-A0A7X6SQX2-F1
#
_entry.id   AF-A0A7X6SQX2-F1
#
_cell.length_a   1.000
_cell.length_b   1.000
_cell.length_c   1.000
_cell.angle_alpha   90.00
_cell.angle_beta   90.00
_cell.angle_gamma   90.00
#
_symmetry.space_group_name_H-M   'P 1'
#
loop_
_entity.id
_entity.type
_entity.pdbx_description
1 polymer ?
#
loop_
_entity_poly.entity_id
_entity_poly.type
_entity_poly.pdbx_seq_one_letter_code
_entity_poly.pdbx_strand_id
1 'polypeptide(L)'
;MITTLVGRTFLKAYNEKYSQNYSAKDFFEKVYFDLFFNHSKYMQWVTNSPFVQMSKGQKPHLLSVKERKEKLENLYKKVETEAPDASFAIGFPASESKEYASTSGLVSDVLIETDEEDI
;
A
#
# COMPACT_ATOMS: atom_id res chain seq x y z
N MET A 1 9.86 2.34 10.36
CA MET A 1 9.93 3.39 9.30
C MET A 1 9.11 4.62 9.70
N ILE A 2 9.42 5.85 9.24
CA ILE A 2 8.63 7.05 9.62
C ILE A 2 7.16 6.95 9.17
N THR A 3 6.93 6.43 7.96
CA THR A 3 5.59 6.24 7.39
C THR A 3 4.76 5.28 8.23
N THR A 4 5.36 4.17 8.66
CA THR A 4 4.78 3.23 9.61
C THR A 4 4.41 3.88 10.94
N LEU A 5 5.30 4.68 11.55
CA LEU A 5 5.01 5.37 12.82
C LEU A 5 3.85 6.36 12.68
N VAL A 6 3.81 7.11 11.57
CA VAL A 6 2.70 8.01 11.24
C VAL A 6 1.41 7.21 11.05
N GLY A 7 1.46 6.10 10.32
CA GLY A 7 0.33 5.19 10.09
C GLY A 7 -0.24 4.61 11.39
N ARG A 8 0.62 4.06 12.26
CA ARG A 8 0.21 3.55 13.59
C ARG A 8 -0.39 4.64 14.46
N THR A 9 0.20 5.84 14.48
CA THR A 9 -0.33 6.98 15.24
C THR A 9 -1.71 7.40 14.73
N PHE A 10 -1.87 7.47 13.41
CA PHE A 10 -3.14 7.79 12.78
C PHE A 10 -4.20 6.71 13.06
N LEU A 11 -3.88 5.43 12.86
CA LEU A 11 -4.82 4.33 13.06
C LEU A 11 -5.28 4.24 14.51
N LYS A 12 -4.36 4.42 15.47
CA LYS A 12 -4.72 4.50 16.90
C LYS A 12 -5.72 5.63 17.15
N ALA A 13 -5.43 6.84 16.67
CA ALA A 13 -6.34 7.98 16.84
C ALA A 13 -7.69 7.78 16.12
N TYR A 14 -7.70 7.14 14.96
CA TYR A 14 -8.92 6.79 14.23
C TYR A 14 -9.78 5.81 15.02
N ASN A 15 -9.17 4.72 15.50
CA ASN A 15 -9.84 3.72 16.32
C ASN A 15 -10.44 4.33 17.59
N GLU A 16 -9.69 5.18 18.30
CA GLU A 16 -10.17 5.90 19.49
C GLU A 16 -11.35 6.83 19.16
N LYS A 17 -11.24 7.63 18.09
CA LYS A 17 -12.26 8.61 17.71
C LYS A 17 -13.58 7.98 17.27
N TYR A 18 -13.51 6.88 16.52
CA TYR A 18 -14.68 6.21 15.94
C TYR A 18 -15.12 4.98 16.73
N SER A 19 -14.53 4.72 17.90
CA SER A 19 -14.76 3.54 18.74
C SER A 19 -14.63 2.23 17.95
N GLN A 20 -13.58 2.15 17.13
CA GLN A 20 -13.24 0.97 16.33
C GLN A 20 -12.04 0.24 16.92
N ASN A 21 -11.77 -0.95 16.40
CA ASN A 21 -10.58 -1.74 16.75
C ASN A 21 -10.00 -2.40 15.48
N TYR A 22 -9.77 -1.61 14.44
CA TYR A 22 -9.20 -2.10 13.20
C TYR A 22 -7.70 -2.38 13.36
N SER A 23 -7.25 -3.52 12.82
CA SER A 23 -5.85 -3.71 12.42
C SER A 23 -5.48 -2.82 11.23
N ALA A 24 -4.20 -2.75 10.89
CA ALA A 24 -3.74 -2.04 9.69
C ALA A 24 -4.43 -2.58 8.43
N LYS A 25 -4.48 -3.92 8.30
CA LYS A 25 -5.21 -4.60 7.23
C LYS A 25 -6.68 -4.22 7.23
N ASP A 26 -7.40 -4.41 8.34
CA ASP A 26 -8.84 -4.08 8.42
C ASP A 26 -9.14 -2.65 7.98
N PHE A 27 -8.34 -1.69 8.44
CA PHE A 27 -8.49 -0.29 8.09
C PHE A 27 -8.25 -0.08 6.59
N PHE A 28 -7.21 -0.71 6.03
CA PHE A 28 -6.92 -0.63 4.61
C PHE A 28 -8.09 -1.16 3.77
N GLU A 29 -8.58 -2.37 4.05
CA GLU A 29 -9.62 -3.01 3.24
C GLU A 29 -10.97 -2.29 3.34
N LYS A 30 -11.37 -1.92 4.57
CA LYS A 30 -12.72 -1.41 4.86
C LYS A 30 -12.87 0.09 4.65
N VAL A 31 -11.78 0.85 4.81
CA VAL A 31 -11.82 2.32 4.78
C VAL A 31 -10.94 2.87 3.67
N TYR A 32 -9.64 2.56 3.70
CA TYR A 32 -8.68 3.20 2.80
C TYR A 32 -8.91 2.83 1.33
N PHE A 33 -9.10 1.55 1.03
CA PHE A 33 -9.35 1.06 -0.31
C PHE A 33 -10.60 1.70 -0.90
N ASP A 34 -11.70 1.75 -0.15
CA ASP A 34 -12.95 2.31 -0.65
C ASP A 34 -12.82 3.80 -0.97
N LEU A 35 -12.12 4.55 -0.10
CA LEU A 35 -11.89 5.99 -0.27
C LEU A 35 -10.97 6.31 -1.45
N PHE A 36 -9.84 5.61 -1.60
CA PHE A 36 -8.75 6.04 -2.47
C PHE A 36 -8.54 5.19 -3.72
N PHE A 37 -8.93 3.92 -3.70
CA PHE A 37 -8.66 2.96 -4.78
C PHE A 37 -9.92 2.40 -5.44
N ASN A 38 -11.07 2.42 -4.77
CA ASN A 38 -12.35 1.94 -5.31
C ASN A 38 -13.14 3.01 -6.08
N HIS A 39 -12.47 4.06 -6.56
CA HIS A 39 -13.10 5.16 -7.33
C HIS A 39 -12.51 5.28 -8.74
N SER A 40 -13.26 5.84 -9.70
CA SER A 40 -12.79 6.04 -11.09
C SER A 40 -11.75 7.14 -11.24
N LYS A 41 -11.53 7.92 -10.18
CA LYS A 41 -10.54 8.99 -10.13
C LYS A 41 -9.35 8.51 -9.32
N TYR A 42 -8.15 8.78 -9.83
CA TYR A 42 -6.92 8.48 -9.14
C TYR A 42 -6.72 9.49 -8.02
N MET A 43 -6.82 9.02 -6.79
CA MET A 43 -6.47 9.82 -5.61
C MET A 43 -5.02 9.57 -5.19
N GLN A 44 -4.47 8.41 -5.55
CA GLN A 44 -3.09 8.03 -5.27
C GLN A 44 -2.49 7.31 -6.48
N TRP A 45 -1.19 7.53 -6.69
CA TRP A 45 -0.41 6.88 -7.73
C TRP A 45 0.84 6.26 -7.11
N VAL A 46 0.70 5.02 -6.66
CA VAL A 46 1.83 4.26 -6.11
C VAL A 46 2.51 3.52 -7.24
N THR A 47 3.69 3.99 -7.65
CA THR A 47 4.48 3.39 -8.73
C THR A 47 4.74 1.91 -8.44
N ASN A 48 4.68 1.07 -9.47
CA ASN A 48 4.83 -0.39 -9.39
C ASN A 48 3.78 -1.15 -8.58
N SER A 49 2.84 -0.46 -7.93
CA SER A 49 1.74 -1.13 -7.26
C SER A 49 0.82 -1.84 -8.25
N PRO A 50 0.12 -2.91 -7.84
CA PRO A 50 -0.92 -3.51 -8.67
C PRO A 50 -1.98 -2.52 -9.17
N PHE A 51 -2.24 -1.43 -8.44
CA PHE A 51 -3.24 -0.42 -8.79
C PHE A 51 -2.87 0.46 -10.00
N VAL A 52 -1.58 0.57 -10.35
CA VAL A 52 -1.12 1.34 -11.51
C VAL A 52 -0.64 0.45 -12.67
N GLN A 53 -0.50 -0.86 -12.44
CA GLN A 53 -0.13 -1.84 -13.46
C GLN A 53 -1.35 -2.28 -14.27
N MET A 54 -1.47 -1.78 -15.50
CA MET A 54 -2.61 -2.03 -16.38
C MET A 54 -2.31 -3.14 -17.39
N SER A 55 -3.29 -4.02 -17.63
CA SER A 55 -3.24 -4.93 -18.77
C SER A 55 -3.40 -4.14 -20.08
N LYS A 56 -2.99 -4.73 -21.20
CA LYS A 56 -3.09 -4.08 -22.52
C LYS A 56 -4.52 -3.59 -22.79
N GLY A 57 -4.67 -2.30 -23.03
CA GLY A 57 -5.96 -1.67 -23.32
C GLY A 57 -6.75 -1.19 -22.10
N GLN A 58 -6.36 -1.58 -20.88
CA GLN A 58 -6.95 -1.01 -19.67
C GLN A 58 -6.50 0.43 -19.48
N LYS A 59 -7.47 1.29 -19.22
CA LYS A 59 -7.20 2.66 -18.77
C LYS A 59 -7.53 2.75 -17.29
N PRO A 60 -6.61 3.29 -16.48
CA PRO A 60 -6.80 3.39 -15.05
C PRO A 60 -8.19 3.98 -14.68
N HIS A 61 -8.58 5.11 -15.27
CA HIS A 61 -9.84 5.82 -14.95
C HIS A 61 -11.12 5.15 -15.49
N LEU A 62 -10.99 4.07 -16.26
CA LEU A 62 -12.10 3.31 -16.83
C LEU A 62 -12.28 1.94 -16.17
N LEU A 63 -11.45 1.59 -15.18
CA LEU A 63 -11.60 0.32 -14.46
C LEU A 63 -12.97 0.26 -13.80
N SER A 64 -13.65 -0.86 -13.98
CA SER A 64 -14.85 -1.22 -13.25
C SER A 64 -14.54 -1.51 -11.76
N VAL A 65 -15.56 -1.49 -10.91
CA VAL A 65 -15.43 -1.88 -9.49
C VAL A 65 -14.85 -3.30 -9.36
N LYS A 66 -15.25 -4.21 -10.26
CA LYS A 66 -14.73 -5.59 -10.29
C LYS A 66 -13.23 -5.60 -10.57
N GLU A 67 -12.77 -4.90 -11.59
CA GLU A 67 -11.34 -4.84 -11.93
C GLU A 67 -10.51 -4.18 -10.81
N ARG A 68 -11.05 -3.17 -10.11
CA ARG A 68 -10.38 -2.57 -8.94
C ARG A 68 -10.22 -3.57 -7.80
N LYS A 69 -11.23 -4.40 -7.55
CA LYS A 69 -11.13 -5.50 -6.58
C LYS A 69 -10.13 -6.56 -7.03
N GLU A 70 -10.07 -6.89 -8.32
CA GLU A 70 -9.01 -7.78 -8.83
C GLU A 70 -7.60 -7.19 -8.61
N LYS A 71 -7.42 -5.86 -8.70
CA LYS A 71 -6.15 -5.21 -8.32
C LYS A 71 -5.87 -5.32 -6.83
N LEU A 72 -6.88 -5.24 -5.97
CA LEU A 72 -6.76 -5.45 -4.54
C LEU A 72 -6.29 -6.87 -4.21
N GLU A 73 -6.88 -7.89 -4.84
CA GLU A 73 -6.42 -9.28 -4.67
C GLU A 73 -4.97 -9.49 -5.12
N ASN A 74 -4.55 -8.83 -6.21
CA ASN A 74 -3.16 -8.85 -6.65
C ASN A 74 -2.22 -8.19 -5.64
N LEU A 75 -2.67 -7.17 -4.91
CA LEU A 75 -1.91 -6.57 -3.81
C LEU A 75 -1.71 -7.57 -2.69
N TYR A 76 -2.77 -8.24 -2.23
CA TYR A 76 -2.65 -9.23 -1.16
C TYR A 76 -1.70 -10.36 -1.53
N LYS A 77 -1.83 -10.89 -2.75
CA LYS A 77 -0.92 -11.91 -3.25
C LYS A 77 0.53 -11.42 -3.26
N LYS A 78 0.77 -10.17 -3.65
CA LYS A 78 2.10 -9.58 -3.64
C LYS A 78 2.65 -9.46 -2.21
N VAL A 79 1.86 -8.95 -1.27
CA VAL A 79 2.22 -8.84 0.15
C VAL A 79 2.58 -10.21 0.75
N GLU A 80 1.84 -11.26 0.40
CA GLU A 80 2.08 -12.62 0.91
C GLU A 80 3.31 -13.31 0.30
N THR A 81 3.77 -12.89 -0.88
CA THR A 81 4.79 -13.63 -1.66
C THR A 81 6.10 -12.89 -1.85
N GLU A 82 6.10 -11.56 -1.71
CA GLU A 82 7.26 -10.71 -1.95
C GLU A 82 7.72 -10.04 -0.64
N ALA A 83 9.02 -9.72 -0.56
CA ALA A 83 9.53 -8.93 0.55
C ALA A 83 8.94 -7.49 0.49
N PRO A 84 8.67 -6.85 1.64
CA PRO A 84 8.13 -5.49 1.69
C PRO A 84 8.94 -4.48 0.87
N ASP A 85 8.28 -3.88 -0.12
CA ASP A 85 8.88 -2.88 -1.01
C ASP A 85 7.95 -1.67 -1.21
N ALA A 86 8.50 -0.58 -1.75
CA ALA A 86 7.81 0.69 -1.97
C ALA A 86 6.60 0.62 -2.90
N SER A 87 6.38 -0.48 -3.62
CA SER A 87 5.23 -0.69 -4.49
C SER A 87 3.96 -1.08 -3.72
N PHE A 88 4.07 -1.48 -2.45
CA PHE A 88 2.92 -1.71 -1.58
C PHE A 88 3.08 -1.16 -0.16
N ALA A 89 4.30 -1.03 0.35
CA ALA A 89 4.61 -0.47 1.64
C ALA A 89 5.32 0.88 1.48
N ILE A 90 4.59 1.99 1.54
CA ILE A 90 5.16 3.32 1.25
C ILE A 90 6.25 3.68 2.26
N GLY A 91 7.42 4.09 1.74
CA GLY A 91 8.61 4.42 2.52
C GLY A 91 9.62 3.28 2.62
N PHE A 92 9.23 2.05 2.31
CA PHE A 92 10.12 0.87 2.25
C PHE A 92 11.10 0.95 1.07
N PRO A 93 12.11 0.06 1.00
CA PRO A 93 13.06 0.01 -0.11
C PRO A 93 12.38 -0.13 -1.48
N ALA A 94 13.08 0.27 -2.54
CA ALA A 94 12.60 -0.02 -3.89
C ALA A 94 12.54 -1.54 -4.13
N SER A 95 11.64 -1.96 -5.02
CA SER A 95 11.51 -3.37 -5.43
C SER A 95 12.77 -3.90 -6.14
N GLU A 96 13.61 -3.00 -6.70
CA GLU A 96 14.87 -3.37 -7.34
C GLU A 96 16.02 -3.31 -6.32
N SER A 97 16.70 -4.44 -6.14
CA SER A 97 17.80 -4.62 -5.18
C SER A 97 19.18 -4.21 -5.70
N LYS A 98 19.30 -3.73 -6.94
CA LYS A 98 20.58 -3.22 -7.46
C LYS A 98 20.90 -1.90 -6.76
N GLU A 99 22.17 -1.73 -6.38
CA GLU A 99 22.75 -0.66 -5.54
C GLU A 99 22.33 0.80 -5.87
N TYR A 100 21.67 1.04 -7.00
CA TYR A 100 21.29 2.37 -7.48
C TYR A 100 19.85 2.42 -8.03
N ALA A 101 18.89 1.84 -7.31
CA ALA A 101 17.48 2.09 -7.61
C ALA A 101 17.24 3.62 -7.60
N SER A 102 16.77 4.17 -8.73
CA SER A 102 16.65 5.63 -8.94
C SER A 102 15.58 6.30 -8.06
N THR A 103 14.75 5.50 -7.39
CA THR A 103 13.75 5.93 -6.41
C THR A 103 14.11 5.32 -5.06
N SER A 104 14.91 6.03 -4.26
CA SER A 104 15.33 5.56 -2.93
C SER A 104 14.14 5.45 -1.98
N GLY A 105 13.96 4.29 -1.36
CA GLY A 105 13.20 4.17 -0.11
C GLY A 105 13.96 4.82 1.05
N LEU A 106 13.33 4.94 2.23
CA LEU A 106 14.02 5.40 3.44
C LEU A 106 14.91 4.28 4.01
N VAL A 107 15.90 3.85 3.23
CA VAL A 107 16.80 2.74 3.59
C VAL A 107 17.82 3.21 4.62
N SER A 108 18.00 2.41 5.66
CA SER A 108 18.95 2.64 6.75
C SER A 108 19.81 1.39 6.93
N ASP A 109 21.10 1.55 7.25
CA ASP A 109 21.98 0.43 7.63
C ASP A 109 21.63 -0.15 9.01
N VAL A 110 20.81 0.57 9.78
CA VAL A 110 20.27 0.08 11.05
C VAL A 110 19.09 -0.84 10.78
N LEU A 111 19.14 -2.06 11.35
CA LEU A 111 18.02 -2.98 11.33
C LEU A 111 16.83 -2.37 12.06
N ILE A 112 15.74 -2.11 11.34
CA ILE A 112 14.46 -1.70 11.89
C ILE A 112 13.52 -2.89 11.73
N GLU A 113 13.24 -3.57 12.85
CA GLU A 113 12.27 -4.66 12.86
C GLU A 113 10.91 -4.14 12.35
N THR A 114 10.26 -4.97 11.54
CA THR A 114 8.99 -4.68 10.89
C THR A 114 8.12 -5.93 10.98
N ASP A 115 6.84 -5.76 11.34
CA ASP A 115 5.84 -6.81 11.39
C ASP A 115 4.71 -6.59 10.37
N GLU A 116 3.72 -7.50 10.33
CA GLU A 116 2.59 -7.41 9.40
C GLU A 116 1.69 -6.18 9.64
N GLU A 117 1.66 -5.62 10.86
CA GLU A 117 0.89 -4.39 11.16
C GLU A 117 1.62 -3.12 10.70
N ASP A 118 2.84 -3.25 10.18
CA ASP A 118 3.61 -2.16 9.57
C ASP A 118 3.44 -2.07 8.04
N ILE A 119 2.82 -3.08 7.42
CA ILE A 119 2.74 -3.30 5.96
C ILE A 119 1.33 -3.06 5.43
#